data_AF-A0A651GLM8-F1
#
_entry.id   AF-A0A651GLM8-F1
#
_cell.length_a   1.000
_cell.length_b   1.000
_cell.length_c   1.000
_cell.angle_alpha   90.00
_cell.angle_beta   90.00
_cell.angle_gamma   90.00
#
_symmetry.space_group_name_H-M   'P 1'
#
loop_
_entity.id
_entity.type
_entity.pdbx_description
1 polymer ?
#
loop_
_entity_poly.entity_id
_entity_poly.type
_entity_poly.pdbx_seq_one_letter_code
_entity_poly.pdbx_strand_id
1 'polypeptide(L)'
;MNSEKTLTAFKAHVAKWKELVMKYKLEELSRKPNDTSWSLGQVCYHVIKVHEVFYMKHAWQCLNKEEGTTQWGGSKNFMGRVIFFFRSIPPVKIKMPESHAFEPPQPESKNQLISDFDKMVKQMDELYAQLPKADLNIRSKHPLLDMLNAWEWFQGAEFHAKHHFLQARRIEKFLERR
;
A
#
# COMPACT_ATOMS: atom_id res chain seq x y z
N MET A 1 -18.57 -3.81 10.08
CA MET A 1 -17.30 -3.58 9.34
C MET A 1 -17.64 -3.32 7.88
N ASN A 2 -16.95 -2.42 7.18
CA ASN A 2 -17.29 -2.08 5.79
C ASN A 2 -16.14 -2.39 4.82
N SER A 3 -15.87 -3.69 4.65
CA SER A 3 -14.88 -4.18 3.68
C SER A 3 -15.26 -3.83 2.26
N GLU A 4 -16.56 -3.84 1.92
CA GLU A 4 -17.03 -3.46 0.60
C GLU A 4 -16.64 -2.03 0.25
N LYS A 5 -16.93 -1.05 1.12
CA LYS A 5 -16.48 0.34 0.93
C LYS A 5 -14.96 0.45 0.81
N THR A 6 -14.21 -0.36 1.57
CA THR A 6 -12.75 -0.37 1.50
C THR A 6 -12.26 -0.91 0.15
N LEU A 7 -12.85 -1.99 -0.35
CA LEU A 7 -12.55 -2.55 -1.67
C LEU A 7 -12.90 -1.57 -2.80
N THR A 8 -14.07 -0.96 -2.75
CA THR A 8 -14.50 0.05 -3.73
C THR A 8 -13.56 1.26 -3.73
N ALA A 9 -13.19 1.77 -2.56
CA ALA A 9 -12.23 2.87 -2.44
C ALA A 9 -10.86 2.48 -2.98
N PHE A 10 -10.37 1.28 -2.65
CA PHE A 10 -9.10 0.77 -3.17
C PHE A 10 -9.09 0.70 -4.70
N LYS A 11 -10.14 0.14 -5.32
CA LYS A 11 -10.28 0.06 -6.78
C LYS A 11 -10.28 1.45 -7.42
N ALA A 12 -10.98 2.42 -6.82
CA ALA A 12 -10.96 3.80 -7.28
C ALA A 12 -9.56 4.44 -7.15
N HIS A 13 -8.82 4.14 -6.09
CA HIS A 13 -7.45 4.61 -5.92
C HIS A 13 -6.49 4.00 -6.96
N VAL A 14 -6.61 2.70 -7.24
CA VAL A 14 -5.80 2.06 -8.29
C VAL A 14 -6.15 2.61 -9.67
N ALA A 15 -7.43 2.84 -9.98
CA ALA A 15 -7.83 3.49 -11.24
C ALA A 15 -7.14 4.86 -11.41
N LYS A 16 -7.12 5.67 -10.36
CA LYS A 16 -6.41 6.96 -10.37
C LYS A 16 -4.89 6.81 -10.56
N TRP A 17 -4.26 5.79 -9.96
CA TRP A 17 -2.85 5.51 -10.21
C TRP A 17 -2.60 5.12 -11.68
N LYS A 18 -3.48 4.33 -12.29
CA LYS A 18 -3.40 3.97 -13.71
C LYS A 18 -3.56 5.21 -14.60
N GLU A 19 -4.48 6.11 -14.29
CA GLU A 19 -4.61 7.41 -15.00
C GLU A 19 -3.31 8.23 -14.93
N LEU A 20 -2.67 8.30 -13.76
CA LEU A 20 -1.37 8.99 -13.60
C LEU A 20 -0.28 8.34 -14.47
N VAL A 21 -0.19 7.01 -14.49
CA VAL A 21 0.77 6.31 -15.36
C VAL A 21 0.49 6.61 -16.83
N MET A 22 -0.78 6.64 -17.24
CA MET A 22 -1.16 6.90 -18.62
C MET A 22 -0.88 8.34 -19.05
N LYS A 23 -1.04 9.32 -18.16
CA LYS A 23 -0.82 10.76 -18.39
C LYS A 23 0.61 11.09 -18.82
N TYR A 24 1.62 10.43 -18.27
CA TYR A 24 3.04 10.75 -18.50
C TYR A 24 3.75 9.72 -19.39
N LYS A 25 4.79 10.14 -20.11
CA LYS A 25 5.70 9.22 -20.79
C LYS A 25 6.64 8.53 -19.79
N LEU A 26 7.28 7.42 -20.19
CA LEU A 26 8.17 6.68 -19.30
C LEU A 26 9.36 7.53 -18.83
N GLU A 27 9.88 8.38 -19.72
CA GLU A 27 10.98 9.30 -19.41
C GLU A 27 10.55 10.31 -18.34
N GLU A 28 9.34 10.84 -18.44
CA GLU A 28 8.78 11.77 -17.44
C GLU A 28 8.51 11.06 -16.10
N LEU A 29 7.98 9.84 -16.15
CA LEU A 29 7.81 9.00 -14.94
C LEU A 29 9.14 8.73 -14.25
N SER A 30 10.24 8.65 -15.00
CA SER A 30 11.58 8.39 -14.47
C SER A 30 12.29 9.66 -13.95
N ARG A 31 11.81 10.86 -14.29
CA ARG A 31 12.43 12.12 -13.84
C ARG A 31 12.27 12.31 -12.34
N LYS A 32 13.39 12.64 -11.68
CA LYS A 32 13.44 12.97 -10.26
C LYS A 32 13.41 14.49 -10.05
N PRO A 33 12.70 15.00 -9.02
CA PRO A 33 12.80 16.41 -8.62
C PRO A 33 14.21 16.85 -8.20
N ASN A 34 15.00 15.93 -7.62
CA ASN A 34 16.41 16.06 -7.27
C ASN A 34 16.98 14.65 -6.99
N ASP A 35 18.30 14.55 -6.80
CA ASP A 35 19.01 13.26 -6.66
C ASP A 35 18.52 12.40 -5.49
N THR A 36 18.04 13.05 -4.42
CA THR A 36 17.57 12.39 -3.19
C THR A 36 16.08 12.05 -3.20
N SER A 37 15.33 12.48 -4.22
CA SER A 37 13.89 12.29 -4.32
C SER A 37 13.53 11.16 -5.25
N TRP A 38 12.42 10.46 -4.94
CA TRP A 38 11.85 9.49 -5.85
C TRP A 38 11.18 10.16 -7.05
N SER A 39 11.30 9.51 -8.20
CA SER A 39 10.50 9.79 -9.40
C SER A 39 9.04 9.36 -9.19
N LEU A 40 8.14 9.78 -10.09
CA LEU A 40 6.75 9.31 -10.02
C LEU A 40 6.67 7.79 -10.28
N GLY A 41 7.48 7.27 -11.20
CA GLY A 41 7.61 5.84 -11.48
C GLY A 41 8.05 5.04 -10.26
N GLN A 42 9.03 5.53 -9.50
CA GLN A 42 9.48 4.92 -8.25
C GLN A 42 8.38 4.92 -7.18
N VAL A 43 7.57 5.98 -7.09
CA VAL A 43 6.41 6.00 -6.18
C VAL A 43 5.36 4.96 -6.60
N CYS A 44 5.05 4.84 -7.90
CA CYS A 44 4.15 3.81 -8.40
C CYS A 44 4.67 2.40 -8.05
N TYR A 45 5.95 2.13 -8.32
CA TYR A 45 6.58 0.85 -7.99
C TYR A 45 6.51 0.57 -6.48
N HIS A 46 6.78 1.57 -5.63
CA HIS A 46 6.65 1.43 -4.18
C HIS A 46 5.24 1.04 -3.75
N VAL A 47 4.21 1.73 -4.27
CA VAL A 47 2.80 1.43 -3.97
C VAL A 47 2.46 -0.01 -4.33
N ILE A 48 2.87 -0.45 -5.52
CA ILE A 48 2.67 -1.82 -6.00
C ILE A 48 3.41 -2.84 -5.12
N LYS A 49 4.71 -2.63 -4.90
CA LYS A 49 5.53 -3.66 -4.28
C LYS A 49 5.19 -3.86 -2.80
N VAL A 50 4.96 -2.76 -2.07
CA VAL A 50 4.56 -2.83 -0.65
C VAL A 50 3.16 -3.44 -0.52
N HIS A 51 2.25 -3.20 -1.47
CA HIS A 51 0.96 -3.90 -1.48
C HIS A 51 1.14 -5.42 -1.47
N GLU A 52 1.93 -5.96 -2.40
CA GLU A 52 2.16 -7.39 -2.54
C GLU A 52 2.93 -7.98 -1.35
N VAL A 53 4.16 -7.50 -1.11
CA VAL A 53 5.10 -8.20 -0.21
C VAL A 53 4.86 -7.93 1.27
N PHE A 54 4.04 -6.93 1.59
CA PHE A 54 3.76 -6.52 2.95
C PHE A 54 2.28 -6.67 3.28
N TYR A 55 1.39 -5.89 2.66
CA TYR A 55 -0.03 -5.92 3.04
C TYR A 55 -0.72 -7.24 2.69
N MET A 56 -0.60 -7.72 1.44
CA MET A 56 -1.23 -8.98 1.03
C MET A 56 -0.60 -10.16 1.74
N LYS A 57 0.74 -10.23 1.79
CA LYS A 57 1.47 -11.26 2.54
C LYS A 57 0.95 -11.40 3.96
N HIS A 58 0.94 -10.33 4.75
CA HIS A 58 0.55 -10.43 6.16
C HIS A 58 -0.95 -10.65 6.37
N ALA A 59 -1.81 -10.18 5.46
CA ALA A 59 -3.23 -10.51 5.50
C ALA A 59 -3.47 -12.01 5.30
N TRP A 60 -2.80 -12.62 4.32
CA TRP A 60 -2.88 -14.05 4.06
C TRP A 60 -2.28 -14.90 5.17
N GLN A 61 -1.17 -14.47 5.78
CA GLN A 61 -0.61 -15.12 6.96
C GLN A 61 -1.64 -15.20 8.10
N CYS A 62 -2.33 -14.09 8.37
CA CYS A 62 -3.39 -14.06 9.39
C CYS A 62 -4.57 -14.97 9.02
N LEU A 63 -5.01 -14.98 7.76
CA LEU A 63 -6.08 -15.85 7.29
C LEU A 63 -5.75 -17.34 7.43
N ASN A 64 -4.52 -17.71 7.09
CA ASN A 64 -4.05 -19.09 7.07
C ASN A 64 -3.53 -19.55 8.45
N LYS A 65 -3.51 -18.66 9.45
CA LYS A 65 -2.97 -18.93 10.79
C LYS A 65 -1.53 -19.46 10.73
N GLU A 66 -0.71 -18.83 9.90
CA GLU A 66 0.64 -19.30 9.61
C GLU A 66 1.51 -19.33 10.88
N GLU A 67 2.08 -20.50 11.19
CA GLU A 67 2.92 -20.72 12.36
C GLU A 67 4.20 -19.89 12.30
N GLY A 68 4.64 -19.36 13.44
CA GLY A 68 5.87 -18.55 13.55
C GLY A 68 5.76 -17.11 13.02
N THR A 69 4.72 -16.76 12.27
CA THR A 69 4.49 -15.40 11.76
C THR A 69 3.21 -14.75 12.31
N THR A 70 2.32 -15.56 12.86
CA THR A 70 1.09 -15.11 13.52
C THR A 70 1.02 -15.58 14.97
N GLN A 71 0.22 -14.88 15.77
CA GLN A 71 -0.10 -15.27 17.14
C GLN A 71 -1.55 -14.93 17.46
N TRP A 72 -2.07 -15.56 18.51
CA TRP A 72 -3.37 -15.22 19.07
C TRP A 72 -3.27 -13.97 19.96
N GLY A 73 -4.22 -13.05 19.82
CA GLY A 73 -4.33 -11.86 20.66
C GLY A 73 -3.29 -10.78 20.36
N GLY A 74 -3.21 -9.80 21.26
CA GLY A 74 -2.52 -8.54 21.05
C GLY A 74 -3.38 -7.51 20.32
N SER A 75 -2.88 -6.28 20.22
CA SER A 75 -3.62 -5.18 19.58
C SER A 75 -2.69 -4.18 18.95
N LYS A 76 -3.28 -3.34 18.09
CA LYS A 76 -2.64 -2.10 17.64
C LYS A 76 -2.19 -1.25 18.83
N ASN A 77 -1.03 -0.63 18.71
CA ASN A 77 -0.62 0.43 19.63
C ASN A 77 -1.46 1.72 19.43
N PHE A 78 -1.18 2.77 20.20
CA PHE A 78 -1.92 4.04 20.10
C PHE A 78 -1.92 4.64 18.69
N MET A 79 -0.77 4.66 18.01
CA MET A 79 -0.66 5.15 16.64
C MET A 79 -1.50 4.34 15.66
N GLY A 80 -1.49 3.01 15.78
CA GLY A 80 -2.37 2.14 15.00
C GLY A 80 -3.84 2.42 15.25
N ARG A 81 -4.26 2.67 16.50
CA ARG A 81 -5.66 3.06 16.78
C ARG A 81 -6.03 4.37 16.09
N VAL A 82 -5.16 5.39 16.13
CA VAL A 82 -5.38 6.69 15.47
C VAL A 82 -5.49 6.54 13.94
N ILE A 83 -4.55 5.84 13.30
CA ILE A 83 -4.55 5.65 11.83
C ILE A 83 -5.84 4.96 11.36
N PHE A 84 -6.27 3.92 12.08
CA PHE A 84 -7.48 3.17 11.72
C PHE A 84 -8.76 3.95 12.02
N PHE A 85 -8.77 4.75 13.08
CA PHE A 85 -9.89 5.63 13.41
C PHE A 85 -10.10 6.70 12.31
N PHE A 86 -9.02 7.37 11.89
CA PHE A 86 -9.08 8.38 10.81
C PHE A 86 -9.05 7.79 9.40
N ARG A 87 -8.85 6.47 9.25
CA ARG A 87 -8.69 5.78 7.97
C ARG A 87 -7.65 6.45 7.07
N SER A 88 -6.53 6.85 7.66
CA SER A 88 -5.50 7.65 6.99
C SER A 88 -4.15 7.54 7.68
N ILE A 89 -3.10 7.37 6.89
CA ILE A 89 -1.71 7.49 7.33
C ILE A 89 -1.34 8.98 7.28
N PRO A 90 -0.86 9.58 8.39
CA PRO A 90 -0.55 11.01 8.44
C PRO A 90 0.58 11.36 7.45
N PRO A 91 0.53 12.52 6.77
CA PRO A 91 1.49 12.92 5.74
C PRO A 91 2.82 13.43 6.33
N VAL A 92 3.31 12.76 7.37
CA VAL A 92 4.58 13.05 8.04
C VAL A 92 5.62 12.00 7.63
N LYS A 93 6.90 12.38 7.58
CA LYS A 93 7.97 11.46 7.22
C LYS A 93 8.23 10.51 8.38
N ILE A 94 7.67 9.30 8.31
CA ILE A 94 7.98 8.21 9.24
C ILE A 94 9.00 7.31 8.54
N LYS A 95 10.14 7.07 9.17
CA LYS A 95 11.13 6.11 8.67
C LYS A 95 10.73 4.71 9.16
N MET A 96 10.61 3.78 8.21
CA MET A 96 10.58 2.35 8.57
C MET A 96 11.94 1.95 9.14
N PRO A 97 12.00 0.94 10.04
CA PRO A 97 13.26 0.32 10.44
C PRO A 97 14.07 -0.09 9.21
N GLU A 98 15.41 -0.06 9.29
CA GLU A 98 16.29 -0.36 8.13
C GLU A 98 16.02 -1.73 7.51
N SER A 99 15.68 -2.73 8.33
CA SER A 99 15.28 -4.07 7.87
C SER A 99 14.04 -4.08 6.98
N HIS A 100 13.28 -2.99 6.96
CA HIS A 100 12.07 -2.78 6.17
C HIS A 100 12.20 -1.54 5.25
N ALA A 101 13.39 -0.94 5.18
CA ALA A 101 13.67 0.12 4.23
C ALA A 101 13.71 -0.47 2.82
N PHE A 102 12.98 0.15 1.91
CA PHE A 102 12.91 -0.28 0.52
C PHE A 102 13.13 0.92 -0.39
N GLU A 103 14.21 0.87 -1.18
CA GLU A 103 14.44 1.84 -2.24
C GLU A 103 13.86 1.28 -3.55
N PRO A 104 12.76 1.86 -4.08
CA PRO A 104 12.14 1.37 -5.30
C PRO A 104 13.06 1.60 -6.51
N PRO A 105 13.27 0.60 -7.38
CA PRO A 105 13.90 0.83 -8.68
C PRO A 105 12.97 1.67 -9.58
N GLN A 106 13.53 2.18 -10.68
CA GLN A 106 12.69 2.74 -11.74
C GLN A 106 11.86 1.62 -12.40
N PRO A 107 10.63 1.91 -12.85
CA PRO A 107 9.85 0.94 -13.60
C PRO A 107 10.49 0.65 -14.96
N GLU A 108 10.37 -0.60 -15.42
CA GLU A 108 10.87 -1.03 -16.73
C GLU A 108 10.03 -0.47 -17.87
N SER A 109 8.72 -0.38 -17.65
CA SER A 109 7.79 0.17 -18.65
C SER A 109 6.48 0.65 -18.02
N LYS A 110 5.72 1.44 -18.79
CA LYS A 110 4.32 1.78 -18.43
C LYS A 110 3.44 0.54 -18.35
N ASN A 111 3.63 -0.40 -19.28
CA ASN A 111 2.82 -1.63 -19.34
C ASN A 111 3.02 -2.51 -18.11
N GLN A 112 4.25 -2.59 -17.58
CA GLN A 112 4.54 -3.24 -16.31
C GLN A 112 3.70 -2.62 -15.19
N LEU A 113 3.78 -1.30 -15.00
CA LEU A 113 3.02 -0.62 -13.95
C LEU A 113 1.51 -0.85 -14.07
N ILE A 114 0.94 -0.75 -15.28
CA ILE A 114 -0.48 -0.99 -15.51
C ILE A 114 -0.87 -2.42 -15.15
N SER A 115 -0.10 -3.41 -15.63
CA SER A 115 -0.35 -4.83 -15.33
C SER A 115 -0.27 -5.11 -13.83
N ASP A 116 0.71 -4.53 -13.14
CA ASP A 116 0.89 -4.76 -11.72
C ASP A 116 -0.19 -4.06 -10.86
N PHE A 117 -0.67 -2.89 -11.28
CA PHE A 117 -1.87 -2.27 -10.68
C PHE A 117 -3.12 -3.15 -10.84
N ASP A 118 -3.30 -3.80 -12.00
CA ASP A 118 -4.40 -4.74 -12.18
C ASP A 118 -4.26 -5.98 -11.28
N LYS A 119 -3.03 -6.46 -11.06
CA LYS A 119 -2.76 -7.52 -10.08
C LYS A 119 -3.12 -7.10 -8.65
N MET A 120 -2.82 -5.87 -8.24
CA MET A 120 -3.22 -5.37 -6.91
C MET A 120 -4.73 -5.46 -6.70
N VAL A 121 -5.52 -5.08 -7.72
CA VAL A 121 -7.00 -5.17 -7.64
C VAL A 121 -7.44 -6.62 -7.51
N LYS A 122 -6.88 -7.52 -8.31
CA LYS A 122 -7.17 -8.96 -8.24
C LYS A 122 -6.84 -9.54 -6.87
N GLN A 123 -5.68 -9.21 -6.31
CA GLN A 123 -5.27 -9.67 -4.97
C GLN A 123 -6.24 -9.18 -3.88
N MET A 124 -6.70 -7.92 -3.96
CA MET A 124 -7.70 -7.40 -3.04
C MET A 124 -9.06 -8.08 -3.18
N ASP A 125 -9.51 -8.39 -4.40
CA ASP A 125 -10.74 -9.14 -4.65
C ASP A 125 -10.67 -10.56 -4.06
N GLU A 126 -9.58 -11.27 -4.30
CA GLU A 126 -9.33 -12.61 -3.77
C GLU A 126 -9.31 -12.61 -2.24
N LEU A 127 -8.58 -11.66 -1.65
CA LEU A 127 -8.51 -11.51 -0.20
C LEU A 127 -9.88 -11.17 0.39
N TYR A 128 -10.61 -10.23 -0.22
CA TYR A 128 -11.95 -9.83 0.20
C TYR A 128 -12.92 -11.03 0.27
N ALA A 129 -12.87 -11.92 -0.71
CA ALA A 129 -13.71 -13.12 -0.73
C ALA A 129 -13.42 -14.09 0.44
N GLN A 130 -12.20 -14.08 0.98
CA GLN A 130 -11.81 -14.94 2.12
C GLN A 130 -11.98 -14.25 3.49
N LEU A 131 -12.04 -12.92 3.54
CA LEU A 131 -12.15 -12.16 4.79
C LEU A 131 -13.28 -12.61 5.75
N PRO A 132 -14.47 -13.07 5.29
CA PRO A 132 -15.50 -13.60 6.19
C PRO A 132 -15.05 -14.81 7.02
N LYS A 133 -14.03 -15.55 6.58
CA LYS A 133 -13.46 -16.72 7.27
C LYS A 133 -12.36 -16.34 8.27
N ALA A 134 -11.96 -15.07 8.32
CA ALA A 134 -10.84 -14.62 9.14
C ALA A 134 -11.16 -14.72 10.64
N ASP A 135 -10.29 -15.38 11.38
CA ASP A 135 -10.26 -15.32 12.84
C ASP A 135 -9.61 -14.00 13.28
N LEU A 136 -10.43 -13.06 13.80
CA LEU A 136 -9.97 -11.72 14.15
C LEU A 136 -9.03 -11.67 15.36
N ASN A 137 -8.88 -12.79 16.07
CA ASN A 137 -7.90 -12.94 17.14
C ASN A 137 -6.51 -13.31 16.61
N ILE A 138 -6.41 -13.84 15.38
CA ILE A 138 -5.14 -14.16 14.76
C ILE A 138 -4.55 -12.89 14.14
N ARG A 139 -3.34 -12.57 14.59
CA ARG A 139 -2.67 -11.31 14.26
C ARG A 139 -1.21 -11.55 13.91
N SER A 140 -0.66 -10.69 13.07
CA SER A 140 0.77 -10.61 12.79
C SER A 140 1.33 -9.24 13.17
N LYS A 141 2.63 -9.18 13.42
CA LYS A 141 3.31 -7.97 13.88
C LYS A 141 3.52 -6.99 12.73
N HIS A 142 2.97 -5.79 12.85
CA HIS A 142 3.35 -4.63 12.06
C HIS A 142 4.51 -3.88 12.75
N PRO A 143 5.60 -3.51 12.05
CA PRO A 143 6.77 -2.85 12.64
C PRO A 143 6.44 -1.58 13.43
N LEU A 144 5.53 -0.76 12.90
CA LEU A 144 5.11 0.50 13.52
C LEU A 144 3.80 0.46 14.31
N LEU A 145 2.86 -0.43 13.96
CA LEU A 145 1.48 -0.39 14.47
C LEU A 145 1.18 -1.50 15.47
N ASP A 146 2.15 -2.37 15.74
CA ASP A 146 2.00 -3.55 16.59
C ASP A 146 1.09 -4.61 15.95
N MET A 147 0.19 -5.27 16.68
CA MET A 147 -0.50 -6.47 16.18
C MET A 147 -1.73 -6.15 15.32
N LEU A 148 -1.72 -6.58 14.06
CA LEU A 148 -2.81 -6.40 13.09
C LEU A 148 -3.42 -7.74 12.68
N ASN A 149 -4.75 -7.81 12.55
CA ASN A 149 -5.44 -8.97 11.97
C ASN A 149 -5.63 -8.82 10.45
N ALA A 150 -6.14 -9.87 9.78
CA ALA A 150 -6.33 -9.89 8.33
C ALA A 150 -7.14 -8.70 7.79
N TRP A 151 -8.20 -8.31 8.51
CA TRP A 151 -9.05 -7.18 8.14
C TRP A 151 -8.35 -5.83 8.27
N GLU A 152 -7.44 -5.72 9.23
CA GLU A 152 -6.67 -4.51 9.43
C GLU A 152 -5.57 -4.38 8.38
N TRP A 153 -4.90 -5.47 8.02
CA TRP A 153 -3.98 -5.51 6.88
C TRP A 153 -4.66 -5.15 5.55
N PHE A 154 -5.86 -5.68 5.31
CA PHE A 154 -6.69 -5.34 4.15
C PHE A 154 -6.99 -3.84 4.06
N GLN A 155 -7.37 -3.21 5.18
CA GLN A 155 -7.60 -1.76 5.23
C GLN A 155 -6.30 -0.96 5.07
N GLY A 156 -5.20 -1.43 5.65
CA GLY A 156 -3.89 -0.83 5.51
C GLY A 156 -3.45 -0.69 4.05
N ALA A 157 -3.76 -1.68 3.21
CA ALA A 157 -3.49 -1.63 1.77
C ALA A 157 -4.16 -0.43 1.09
N GLU A 158 -5.42 -0.15 1.42
CA GLU A 158 -6.15 1.04 0.92
C GLU A 158 -5.56 2.33 1.45
N PHE A 159 -5.27 2.39 2.76
CA PHE A 159 -4.69 3.60 3.35
C PHE A 159 -3.34 3.94 2.73
N HIS A 160 -2.52 2.94 2.41
CA HIS A 160 -1.20 3.12 1.78
C HIS A 160 -1.31 3.63 0.35
N ALA A 161 -2.15 2.99 -0.48
CA ALA A 161 -2.38 3.44 -1.85
C ALA A 161 -2.87 4.90 -1.91
N LYS A 162 -3.72 5.30 -0.96
CA LYS A 162 -4.21 6.67 -0.79
C LYS A 162 -3.14 7.64 -0.29
N HIS A 163 -2.35 7.21 0.69
CA HIS A 163 -1.35 8.06 1.35
C HIS A 163 -0.34 8.67 0.36
N HIS A 164 0.11 7.87 -0.62
CA HIS A 164 1.11 8.32 -1.58
C HIS A 164 0.60 9.30 -2.65
N PHE A 165 -0.71 9.59 -2.73
CA PHE A 165 -1.22 10.61 -3.66
C PHE A 165 -0.67 12.01 -3.37
N LEU A 166 -0.40 12.34 -2.10
CA LEU A 166 0.21 13.64 -1.77
C LEU A 166 1.66 13.74 -2.27
N GLN A 167 2.39 12.62 -2.27
CA GLN A 167 3.73 12.55 -2.84
C GLN A 167 3.67 12.64 -4.37
N ALA A 168 2.80 11.85 -5.01
CA ALA A 168 2.60 11.91 -6.46
C ALA A 168 2.25 13.32 -6.93
N ARG A 169 1.27 13.99 -6.29
CA ARG A 169 0.88 15.36 -6.63
C ARG A 169 2.02 16.37 -6.51
N ARG A 170 2.94 16.20 -5.56
CA ARG A 170 4.13 17.07 -5.45
C ARG A 170 5.08 16.86 -6.62
N ILE A 171 5.24 15.62 -7.08
CA ILE A 171 6.08 15.28 -8.23
C ILE A 171 5.42 15.74 -9.53
N GLU A 172 4.10 15.58 -9.69
CA GLU A 172 3.36 16.11 -10.85
C GLU A 172 3.57 17.62 -11.01
N LYS A 173 3.47 18.39 -9.91
CA LYS A 173 3.78 19.83 -9.94
C LYS A 173 5.20 20.14 -10.40
N PHE A 174 6.17 19.26 -10.15
CA PHE A 174 7.53 19.40 -10.66
C PHE A 174 7.58 19.08 -12.17
N LEU A 175 6.92 18.01 -12.61
CA LEU A 175 6.88 17.62 -14.03
C LEU A 175 6.15 18.66 -14.91
N GLU A 176 5.17 19.36 -14.35
CA GLU A 176 4.36 20.37 -15.05
C GLU A 176 5.04 21.75 -15.17
N ARG A 177 6.07 22.03 -14.36
CA ARG A 177 6.83 23.29 -14.37
C ARG A 177 7.86 23.34 -15.51
N ARG A 178 7.41 23.13 -16.75
CA ARG A 178 8.25 23.22 -17.95
C ARG A 178 9.12 24.48 -17.95
#